data_AF-A0A8H7UUD5-F1
#
_entry.id   AF-A0A8H7UUD5-F1
#
_cell.length_a   1.000
_cell.length_b   1.000
_cell.length_c   1.000
_cell.angle_alpha   90.00
_cell.angle_beta   90.00
_cell.angle_gamma   90.00
#
_symmetry.space_group_name_H-M   'P 1'
#
loop_
_entity.id
_entity.type
_entity.pdbx_description
1 polymer ?
#
loop_
_entity_poly.entity_id
_entity_poly.type
_entity_poly.pdbx_seq_one_letter_code
_entity_poly.pdbx_strand_id
1 'polypeptide(L)' 'MLKKYVNGDVHSWDEYIDTVTFACRIRKYSTTGYSPFFLVYGTQPRIPGGFHRPYMNDRTEFDANLIAEDALTRIRHLRE' A
#
# COMPACT_ATOMS: atom_id res chain seq x y z
N MET A 1 3.81 -15.10 6.93
CA MET A 1 3.04 -13.98 6.34
C MET A 1 1.80 -14.48 5.62
N LEU A 2 1.93 -15.44 4.70
CA LEU A 2 0.79 -16.04 3.97
C LEU A 2 -0.39 -16.44 4.87
N LYS A 3 -0.14 -17.22 5.94
CA LYS A 3 -1.18 -17.62 6.91
C LYS A 3 -1.98 -16.44 7.51
N LYS A 4 -1.40 -15.24 7.61
CA LYS A 4 -2.09 -14.05 8.12
C LYS A 4 -3.10 -13.49 7.11
N TYR A 5 -2.83 -13.61 5.83
CA TYR A 5 -3.73 -13.12 4.76
C TYR A 5 -4.86 -14.10 4.48
N VAL A 6 -4.53 -15.38 4.51
CA VAL A 6 -5.45 -16.50 4.27
C VAL A 6 -6.54 -16.64 5.34
N ASN A 7 -6.31 -16.12 6.56
CA ASN A 7 -7.27 -16.05 7.67
C ASN A 7 -8.12 -17.33 7.91
N GLY A 8 -7.55 -18.51 7.71
CA GLY A 8 -8.23 -19.79 7.91
C GLY A 8 -8.83 -20.42 6.64
N ASP A 9 -9.00 -19.66 5.55
CA ASP A 9 -9.44 -20.21 4.26
C ASP A 9 -8.23 -20.65 3.41
N VAL A 10 -7.67 -21.81 3.79
CA VAL A 10 -6.42 -22.32 3.20
C VAL A 10 -6.54 -22.63 1.71
N HIS A 11 -7.74 -22.77 1.16
CA HIS A 11 -7.92 -23.12 -0.25
C HIS A 11 -7.66 -21.95 -1.19
N SER A 12 -7.89 -20.71 -0.75
CA SER A 12 -7.73 -19.48 -1.53
C SER A 12 -6.31 -18.88 -1.40
N TRP A 13 -5.30 -19.70 -1.07
CA TRP A 13 -3.96 -19.23 -0.75
C TRP A 13 -3.22 -18.62 -1.95
N ASP A 14 -3.53 -19.11 -3.15
CA ASP A 14 -2.97 -18.70 -4.43
C ASP A 14 -3.35 -17.26 -4.78
N GLU A 15 -4.57 -16.84 -4.45
CA GLU A 15 -5.04 -15.46 -4.64
C GLU A 15 -4.19 -14.43 -3.87
N TYR A 16 -3.59 -14.82 -2.75
CA TYR A 16 -2.80 -13.93 -1.90
C TYR A 16 -1.30 -13.93 -2.21
N ILE A 17 -0.82 -14.75 -3.15
CA ILE A 17 0.62 -14.90 -3.41
C ILE A 17 1.28 -13.59 -3.83
N ASP A 18 0.66 -12.82 -4.72
CA ASP A 18 1.21 -11.55 -5.18
C ASP A 18 1.31 -10.54 -4.05
N THR A 19 0.26 -10.46 -3.22
CA THR A 19 0.21 -9.57 -2.06
C THR A 19 1.29 -9.93 -1.03
N VAL A 20 1.45 -11.22 -0.74
CA VAL A 20 2.46 -11.70 0.22
C VAL A 20 3.88 -11.49 -0.31
N THR A 21 4.09 -11.72 -1.61
CA THR A 21 5.39 -11.50 -2.27
C THR A 21 5.80 -10.04 -2.17
N PHE A 22 4.89 -9.13 -2.51
CA PHE A 22 5.12 -7.70 -2.37
C PHE A 22 5.41 -7.31 -0.91
N ALA A 23 4.58 -7.79 0.03
CA ALA A 23 4.74 -7.52 1.45
C ALA A 23 6.08 -8.04 2.04
N CYS A 24 6.64 -9.11 1.46
CA CYS A 24 7.98 -9.59 1.81
C CYS A 24 9.08 -8.67 1.25
N ARG A 25 8.95 -8.21 0.00
CA ARG A 25 9.96 -7.36 -0.66
C ARG A 25 10.09 -5.97 -0.04
N ILE A 26 9.01 -5.40 0.49
CA ILE A 26 9.04 -4.05 1.09
C ILE A 26 9.50 -4.02 2.54
N ARG A 27 9.54 -5.17 3.22
CA ARG A 27 9.96 -5.25 4.64
C ARG A 27 11.47 -5.14 4.78
N LYS A 28 11.93 -4.36 5.75
CA LYS A 28 13.35 -4.28 6.10
C LYS A 28 13.81 -5.59 6.73
N TYR A 29 14.92 -6.11 6.25
CA TYR A 29 15.54 -7.29 6.85
C TYR A 29 16.50 -6.89 7.97
N SER A 30 16.61 -7.70 9.03
CA SER A 30 17.40 -7.35 10.22
C SER A 30 18.90 -7.28 9.95
N THR A 31 19.42 -8.15 9.08
CA THR A 31 20.86 -8.21 8.77
C THR A 31 21.33 -7.04 7.93
N THR A 32 20.54 -6.62 6.93
CA THR A 32 20.92 -5.54 6.00
C THR A 32 20.38 -4.18 6.43
N GLY A 33 19.33 -4.13 7.25
CA GLY A 33 18.62 -2.89 7.59
C GLY A 33 17.77 -2.30 6.45
N TYR A 34 17.85 -2.87 5.25
CA TYR A 34 17.17 -2.40 4.04
C TYR A 34 16.11 -3.41 3.57
N SER A 35 15.12 -2.91 2.82
CA SER A 35 14.15 -3.77 2.16
C SER A 35 14.74 -4.34 0.87
N PRO A 36 14.44 -5.61 0.51
CA PRO A 36 14.85 -6.16 -0.78
C PRO A 36 14.45 -5.29 -1.97
N PHE A 37 13.28 -4.65 -1.93
CA PHE A 37 12.83 -3.70 -2.95
C PHE A 37 13.81 -2.53 -3.10
N PHE A 38 14.25 -1.93 -2.00
CA PHE A 38 15.21 -0.83 -2.03
C PHE A 38 16.57 -1.26 -2.58
N LEU A 39 17.03 -2.48 -2.25
CA LEU A 39 18.29 -3.00 -2.77
C LEU A 39 18.28 -3.25 -4.28
N VAL A 40 17.13 -3.62 -4.84
CA VAL A 40 16.99 -3.88 -6.29
C VAL A 40 16.79 -2.59 -7.08
N TYR A 41 15.92 -1.70 -6.61
CA TYR A 41 15.49 -0.52 -7.39
C TYR A 41 16.11 0.80 -6.93
N GLY A 42 16.83 0.82 -5.79
CA GLY A 42 17.41 2.03 -5.21
C GLY A 42 16.38 3.05 -4.69
N THR A 43 15.09 2.70 -4.66
CA THR A 43 14.01 3.59 -4.26
C THR A 43 13.07 2.92 -3.26
N GLN A 44 12.41 3.71 -2.41
CA GLN A 44 11.43 3.19 -1.47
C GLN A 44 10.10 2.91 -2.19
N PRO A 45 9.42 1.80 -1.87
CA PRO A 45 8.14 1.46 -2.48
C PRO A 45 7.08 2.51 -2.11
N ARG A 46 6.28 2.93 -3.10
CA ARG A 46 5.11 3.78 -2.86
C ARG A 46 3.94 2.91 -2.44
N ILE A 47 3.50 3.06 -1.20
CA ILE A 47 2.38 2.32 -0.62
C ILE A 47 1.28 3.27 -0.17
N PRO A 48 0.00 2.87 -0.27
CA PRO A 48 -1.10 3.59 0.35
C PRO A 48 -0.84 3.76 1.86
N GLY A 49 -1.06 4.96 2.41
CA GLY A 49 -0.79 5.27 3.81
C GLY A 49 0.69 5.39 4.18
N GLY A 50 1.61 5.36 3.21
CA GLY A 50 3.02 5.65 3.42
C GLY A 50 3.30 7.15 3.63
N PHE A 51 4.57 7.50 3.80
CA PHE A 51 5.03 8.90 3.96
C PHE A 51 4.94 9.74 2.68
N HIS A 52 4.69 9.11 1.54
CA HIS A 52 4.60 9.81 0.26
C HIS A 52 3.23 10.50 0.15
N ARG A 53 3.23 11.76 -0.29
CA ARG A 53 1.98 12.43 -0.63
C ARG A 53 1.26 11.60 -1.71
N PRO A 54 -0.03 11.29 -1.53
CA PRO A 54 -0.81 10.67 -2.59
C PRO A 54 -0.78 11.60 -3.80
N TYR A 55 -0.73 11.02 -5.01
CA TYR A 55 -0.86 11.81 -6.22
C TYR A 55 -2.24 12.49 -6.21
N MET A 56 -2.25 13.82 -6.16
CA MET A 56 -3.44 14.65 -6.35
C MET A 56 -3.38 15.19 -7.77
N ASN A 57 -4.53 15.28 -8.44
CA ASN A 57 -4.60 15.86 -9.78
C ASN A 57 -4.35 17.37 -9.65
N ASP A 58 -3.66 18.02 -10.60
CA ASP A 58 -3.31 19.46 -10.50
C ASP A 58 -4.54 20.35 -10.23
N ARG A 59 -5.71 19.96 -10.76
CA ARG A 59 -6.99 20.68 -10.54
C ARG A 59 -7.50 20.59 -9.11
N THR A 60 -7.15 19.52 -8.40
CA THR A 60 -7.57 19.24 -7.03
C THR A 60 -6.55 19.77 -6.02
N GLU A 61 -5.28 19.94 -6.41
CA GLU A 61 -4.19 20.31 -5.49
C GLU A 61 -4.28 21.78 -4.99
N PHE A 62 -4.92 22.67 -5.75
CA PHE A 62 -5.04 24.09 -5.41
C PHE A 62 -6.33 24.49 -4.70
N ASP A 63 -7.32 23.61 -4.61
CA ASP A 63 -8.62 23.92 -4.00
C ASP A 63 -8.90 23.00 -2.80
N ALA A 64 -8.81 23.59 -1.61
CA ALA A 64 -9.03 22.90 -0.34
C ALA A 64 -10.42 22.26 -0.23
N ASN A 65 -11.44 22.81 -0.91
CA ASN A 65 -12.78 22.24 -0.89
C ASN A 65 -12.85 20.96 -1.72
N LEU A 66 -12.21 20.93 -2.88
CA LEU A 66 -12.16 19.74 -3.75
C LEU A 66 -11.40 18.57 -3.09
N ILE A 67 -10.34 18.87 -2.32
CA ILE A 67 -9.61 17.87 -1.54
C ILE A 67 -10.51 17.25 -0.46
N ALA A 68 -11.30 18.08 0.24
CA ALA A 68 -12.20 17.61 1.28
C ALA A 68 -13.33 16.73 0.70
N GLU A 69 -13.92 17.13 -0.43
CA GLU A 69 -14.97 16.34 -1.08
C GLU A 69 -14.47 14.98 -1.60
N ASP A 70 -13.29 14.93 -2.23
CA ASP A 70 -12.69 13.66 -2.68
C ASP A 70 -12.39 12.73 -1.49
N ALA A 71 -11.81 13.27 -0.40
CA ALA A 71 -11.54 12.49 0.80
C ALA A 71 -12.83 11.94 1.44
N LEU A 72 -13.88 12.75 1.55
CA LEU A 72 -15.18 12.35 2.10
C LEU A 72 -15.86 11.28 1.23
N THR A 73 -15.76 11.42 -0.09
CA THR A 73 -16.31 10.45 -1.05
C THR A 73 -15.64 9.10 -0.90
N ARG A 74 -14.30 9.06 -0.79
CA ARG A 74 -13.54 7.84 -0.54
C ARG A 74 -13.90 7.21 0.80
N ILE A 75 -14.02 8.00 1.87
CA ILE A 75 -14.42 7.50 3.20
C ILE A 75 -15.83 6.88 3.15
N ARG A 76 -16.75 7.48 2.40
CA ARG A 76 -18.12 6.97 2.25
C ARG A 76 -18.15 5.63 1.51
N HIS A 77 -17.36 5.50 0.43
CA HIS A 77 -17.22 4.24 -0.31
C HIS A 77 -16.56 3.11 0.48
N LEU A 78 -15.77 3.43 1.52
CA LEU A 78 -15.17 2.42 2.40
C LEU A 78 -16.12 1.95 3.53
N ARG A 79 -17.26 2.63 3.70
CA ARG A 79 -18.23 2.34 4.76
C ARG A 79 -19.41 1.46 4.29
N GLU A 80 -19.63 1.38 2.99
CA GLU A 80 -20.56 0.45 2.33
C GLU A 80 -19.82 -0.83 1.92
#